data_AF-A0A7N2LES4-F1
#
_entry.id   AF-A0A7N2LES4-F1
#
_cell.length_a   1.000
_cell.length_b   1.000
_cell.length_c   1.000
_cell.angle_alpha   90.00
_cell.angle_beta   90.00
_cell.angle_gamma   90.00
#
_symmetry.space_group_name_H-M   'P 1'
#
loop_
_entity.id
_entity.type
_entity.pdbx_description
1 polymer ?
#
loop_
_entity_poly.entity_id
_entity_poly.type
_entity_poly.pdbx_seq_one_letter_code
_entity_poly.pdbx_strand_id
1 'polypeptide(L)'
;MHYLVHEADFIRSIVQWIYSKLKEDKKQNEGPLESTSNRNENETENENENENDIGIVRATNVIPVYSFLPRGKLRRSISSWQKGELLGSASFGTVYEGYTEDGFFFAVKEVSLLDQGSQGKQNISYVEQEISLLKQFEHENIVQYLGTEKDESRIYIFLELVTKGSLASLYQKYRLRDSQVSAYTRQILNGLKYLHDKKVIHRDIKCSNILVDASGSVKLADFGLAKVTKLNDIKSCKGTPFWMAPEVVNLKNRFYGLAADIWSLGCTVLEMLTRQHPYSHLEGMQALFMIGKGEPPLVPDSLSRDARDFILKCLQVNPNDRPTATQLLDHPFVTRPQNSFGPASPHNSIQL
;
A
#
# COMPACT_ATOMS: atom_id res chain seq x y z
N MET A 1 5.18 22.89 -29.53
CA MET A 1 6.44 22.11 -29.44
C MET A 1 7.39 22.80 -28.45
N HIS A 2 6.94 23.06 -27.21
CA HIS A 2 7.68 23.82 -26.19
C HIS A 2 7.50 23.26 -24.75
N TYR A 3 6.85 22.09 -24.61
CA TYR A 3 6.60 21.45 -23.31
C TYR A 3 7.54 20.27 -23.00
N LEU A 4 8.48 19.93 -23.91
CA LEU A 4 9.41 18.81 -23.73
C LEU A 4 10.79 19.20 -23.19
N VAL A 5 11.04 20.48 -22.89
CA VAL A 5 12.34 20.96 -22.41
C VAL A 5 12.43 20.96 -20.87
N HIS A 6 11.31 21.06 -20.14
CA HIS A 6 11.33 21.09 -18.67
C HIS A 6 11.43 19.72 -17.98
N GLU A 7 11.09 18.62 -18.65
CA GLU A 7 11.25 17.25 -18.08
C GLU A 7 12.72 16.77 -18.12
N ALA A 8 13.52 17.24 -19.09
CA ALA A 8 14.92 16.85 -19.22
C ALA A 8 15.83 17.48 -18.13
N ASP A 9 15.50 18.70 -17.68
CA ASP A 9 16.26 19.38 -16.61
C ASP A 9 15.93 18.84 -15.22
N PHE A 10 14.70 18.36 -15.00
CA PHE A 10 14.30 17.72 -13.74
C PHE A 10 14.97 16.35 -13.56
N ILE A 11 15.03 15.55 -14.62
CA ILE A 11 15.73 14.25 -14.60
C ILE A 11 17.25 14.44 -14.49
N ARG A 12 17.84 15.46 -15.15
CA ARG A 12 19.27 15.80 -14.97
C ARG A 12 19.61 16.24 -13.55
N SER A 13 18.73 17.00 -12.89
CA SER A 13 18.89 17.42 -11.49
C SER A 13 18.89 16.23 -10.52
N ILE A 14 17.99 15.25 -10.73
CA ILE A 14 17.94 14.02 -9.92
C ILE A 14 19.18 13.15 -10.13
N VAL A 15 19.65 13.00 -11.38
CA VAL A 15 20.86 12.20 -11.67
C VAL A 15 22.13 12.86 -11.13
N GLN A 16 22.26 14.20 -11.19
CA GLN A 16 23.38 14.92 -10.56
C GLN A 16 23.34 14.87 -9.03
N TRP A 17 22.16 14.91 -8.42
CA TRP A 17 21.99 14.75 -6.97
C TRP A 17 22.38 13.34 -6.50
N ILE A 18 21.94 12.29 -7.22
CA ILE A 18 22.35 10.89 -6.95
C ILE A 18 23.87 10.71 -7.10
N TYR A 19 24.49 11.28 -8.15
CA TYR A 19 25.94 11.21 -8.34
C TYR A 19 26.74 11.99 -7.29
N SER A 20 26.22 13.11 -6.78
CA SER A 20 26.85 13.87 -5.70
C SER A 20 26.77 13.13 -4.37
N LYS A 21 25.62 12.49 -4.08
CA LYS A 21 25.43 11.67 -2.86
C LYS A 21 26.30 10.42 -2.84
N LEU A 22 26.43 9.72 -3.96
CA LEU A 22 27.34 8.56 -4.09
C LEU A 22 28.83 8.93 -3.98
N LYS A 23 29.21 10.19 -4.23
CA LYS A 23 30.59 10.69 -4.04
C LYS A 23 30.87 11.14 -2.60
N GLU A 24 29.85 11.59 -1.87
CA GLU A 24 29.95 11.89 -0.44
C GLU A 24 30.09 10.61 0.40
N ASP A 25 29.35 9.55 0.06
CA ASP A 25 29.41 8.27 0.77
C ASP A 25 30.73 7.50 0.52
N LYS A 26 31.40 7.73 -0.62
CA LYS A 26 32.73 7.18 -0.89
C LYS A 26 33.88 7.98 -0.25
N LYS A 27 33.66 9.22 0.18
CA LYS A 27 34.69 10.03 0.86
C LYS A 27 34.71 9.87 2.38
N GLN A 28 33.69 9.25 2.97
CA GLN A 28 33.68 8.93 4.41
C GLN A 28 34.24 7.54 4.74
N ASN A 29 34.60 6.73 3.73
CA ASN A 29 35.12 5.36 3.93
C ASN A 29 36.59 5.16 3.52
N GLU A 30 37.33 6.23 3.25
CA GLU A 30 38.79 6.17 3.10
C GLU A 30 39.45 7.27 3.94
N GLY A 31 39.81 6.90 5.17
CA GLY A 31 40.71 7.62 6.08
C GLY A 31 41.82 6.67 6.55
N PRO A 32 43.01 7.18 6.93
CA PRO A 32 44.28 6.61 6.50
C PRO A 32 44.77 5.42 7.33
N LEU A 33 45.38 4.47 6.62
CA LEU A 33 46.34 3.50 7.18
C LEU A 33 47.55 4.28 7.73
N GLU A 34 47.70 4.32 9.04
CA GLU A 34 48.99 4.58 9.69
C GLU A 34 49.39 3.39 10.56
N SER A 35 50.55 2.85 10.18
CA SER A 35 51.37 1.89 10.90
C SER A 35 51.89 2.46 12.21
N THR A 36 51.87 1.69 13.30
CA THR A 36 53.01 1.63 14.22
C THR A 36 53.05 0.28 14.94
N SER A 37 54.20 -0.38 14.78
CA SER A 37 54.72 -1.44 15.63
C SER A 37 55.18 -0.89 16.97
N ASN A 38 54.88 -1.56 18.09
CA ASN A 38 55.92 -2.13 18.93
C ASN A 38 55.38 -2.97 20.08
N ARG A 39 56.09 -4.08 20.29
CA ARG A 39 56.04 -5.02 21.41
C ARG A 39 56.34 -4.32 22.74
N ASN A 40 55.77 -4.84 23.83
CA ASN A 40 56.55 -5.35 24.96
C ASN A 40 55.72 -6.31 25.83
N GLU A 41 56.44 -7.27 26.39
CA GLU A 41 56.03 -8.49 27.09
C GLU A 41 55.89 -8.30 28.61
N ASN A 42 55.37 -9.37 29.25
CA ASN A 42 55.53 -9.80 30.66
C ASN A 42 54.64 -9.06 31.70
N GLU A 43 54.07 -9.70 32.74
CA GLU A 43 54.26 -11.02 33.36
C GLU A 43 53.10 -11.28 34.36
N THR A 44 52.84 -12.57 34.64
CA THR A 44 52.33 -13.24 35.87
C THR A 44 51.51 -12.45 36.93
N GLU A 45 50.43 -12.98 37.51
CA GLU A 45 50.45 -14.01 38.58
C GLU A 45 49.04 -14.61 38.86
N ASN A 46 49.07 -15.82 39.43
CA ASN A 46 47.96 -16.62 39.93
C ASN A 46 47.26 -15.99 41.15
N GLU A 47 46.01 -16.37 41.43
CA GLU A 47 45.64 -17.03 42.70
C GLU A 47 44.19 -17.56 42.69
N ASN A 48 44.04 -18.76 43.27
CA ASN A 48 42.80 -19.42 43.69
C ASN A 48 42.19 -18.63 44.88
N GLU A 49 40.92 -18.70 45.32
CA GLU A 49 40.16 -19.88 45.78
C GLU A 49 38.79 -19.37 46.35
N ASN A 50 37.75 -20.19 46.22
CA ASN A 50 36.61 -20.47 47.13
C ASN A 50 35.55 -19.43 47.61
N GLU A 51 34.31 -19.80 47.25
CA GLU A 51 33.09 -19.97 48.08
C GLU A 51 32.20 -18.79 48.56
N ASN A 52 30.89 -18.99 48.30
CA ASN A 52 29.70 -18.55 49.01
C ASN A 52 29.39 -17.04 49.10
N ASP A 53 28.42 -16.56 48.31
CA ASP A 53 27.18 -16.04 48.91
C ASP A 53 26.04 -15.74 47.91
N ILE A 54 24.83 -15.85 48.44
CA ILE A 54 23.53 -15.69 47.78
C ILE A 54 23.30 -14.20 47.40
N GLY A 55 23.16 -13.92 46.11
CA GLY A 55 22.86 -12.58 45.59
C GLY A 55 21.64 -12.59 44.66
N ILE A 56 20.48 -12.25 45.22
CA ILE A 56 19.24 -11.93 44.49
C ILE A 56 19.53 -10.81 43.49
N VAL A 57 19.60 -11.12 42.18
CA VAL A 57 19.60 -10.10 41.13
C VAL A 57 18.17 -9.89 40.66
N ARG A 58 17.68 -8.68 40.98
CA ARG A 58 16.36 -8.14 40.67
C ARG A 58 15.98 -8.37 39.21
N ALA A 59 14.80 -8.95 39.00
CA ALA A 59 14.11 -8.90 37.71
C ALA A 59 13.91 -7.43 37.32
N THR A 60 14.64 -6.96 36.31
CA THR A 60 14.31 -5.72 35.63
C THR A 60 13.02 -5.94 34.87
N ASN A 61 12.02 -5.10 35.18
CA ASN A 61 10.70 -5.11 34.56
C ASN A 61 10.81 -4.99 33.03
N VAL A 62 10.73 -6.12 32.33
CA VAL A 62 10.46 -6.12 30.89
C VAL A 62 8.98 -5.72 30.74
N ILE A 63 8.75 -4.48 30.31
CA ILE A 63 7.41 -4.01 29.95
C ILE A 63 6.92 -4.91 28.81
N PRO A 64 5.73 -5.53 28.88
CA PRO A 64 5.30 -6.43 27.83
C PRO A 64 4.94 -5.61 26.58
N VAL A 65 5.77 -5.73 25.53
CA VAL A 65 5.62 -5.13 24.19
C VAL A 65 4.39 -5.67 23.42
N TYR A 66 3.66 -6.61 24.02
CA TYR A 66 2.63 -7.39 23.36
C TYR A 66 1.37 -7.51 24.20
N SER A 67 0.21 -7.32 23.57
CA SER A 67 -1.09 -7.66 24.13
C SER A 67 -1.67 -8.90 23.45
N PHE A 68 -2.23 -9.81 24.25
CA PHE A 68 -2.79 -11.07 23.78
C PHE A 68 -4.24 -10.90 23.32
N LEU A 69 -4.56 -11.42 22.13
CA LEU A 69 -5.92 -11.58 21.61
C LEU A 69 -6.32 -13.07 21.52
N PRO A 70 -7.63 -13.40 21.44
CA PRO A 70 -8.14 -14.79 21.52
C PRO A 70 -7.71 -15.76 20.40
N ARG A 71 -6.81 -15.35 19.50
CA ARG A 71 -6.32 -16.14 18.36
C ARG A 71 -4.79 -16.32 18.31
N GLY A 72 -4.08 -16.01 19.39
CA GLY A 72 -2.63 -16.25 19.49
C GLY A 72 -1.74 -15.34 18.63
N LYS A 73 -2.30 -14.32 17.97
CA LYS A 73 -1.51 -13.25 17.33
C LYS A 73 -1.21 -12.16 18.35
N LEU A 74 0.09 -11.90 18.56
CA LEU A 74 0.57 -10.79 19.37
C LEU A 74 0.30 -9.48 18.63
N ARG A 75 -0.48 -8.58 19.24
CA ARG A 75 -0.57 -7.20 18.76
C ARG A 75 0.57 -6.41 19.38
N ARG A 76 1.57 -6.05 18.55
CA ARG A 76 2.70 -5.19 18.95
C ARG A 76 2.16 -3.84 19.40
N SER A 77 2.51 -3.42 20.60
CA SER A 77 2.35 -2.03 21.02
C SER A 77 3.54 -1.25 20.50
N ILE A 78 3.29 -0.23 19.68
CA ILE A 78 4.33 0.70 19.24
C ILE A 78 4.42 1.79 20.30
N SER A 79 5.48 1.74 21.10
CA SER A 79 5.87 2.76 22.07
C SER A 79 7.32 3.12 21.83
N SER A 80 7.66 4.41 21.85
CA SER A 80 8.99 4.93 21.49
C SER A 80 9.44 4.56 20.07
N TRP A 81 9.23 5.49 19.14
CA TRP A 81 9.55 5.31 17.72
C TRP A 81 10.20 6.56 17.13
N GLN A 82 10.94 6.35 16.05
CA GLN A 82 11.62 7.39 15.29
C GLN A 82 10.99 7.53 13.91
N LYS A 83 10.81 8.77 13.46
CA LYS A 83 10.33 9.07 12.11
C LYS A 83 11.48 9.02 11.12
N GLY A 84 11.34 8.20 10.08
CA GLY A 84 12.27 8.08 8.97
C GLY A 84 11.86 8.88 7.74
N GLU A 85 12.17 8.32 6.56
CA GLU A 85 11.99 8.99 5.27
C GLU A 85 10.53 9.17 4.85
N LEU A 86 10.30 10.10 3.93
CA LEU A 86 9.01 10.31 3.30
C LEU A 86 8.70 9.18 2.32
N LEU A 87 7.61 8.43 2.55
CA LEU A 87 7.15 7.36 1.67
C LEU A 87 6.13 7.85 0.63
N GLY A 88 5.35 8.87 0.97
CA GLY A 88 4.40 9.48 0.03
C GLY A 88 3.51 10.55 0.66
N SER A 89 2.85 11.34 -0.18
CA SER A 89 1.95 12.41 0.26
C SER A 89 0.59 12.27 -0.42
N ALA A 90 -0.49 12.39 0.35
CA ALA A 90 -1.86 12.35 -0.15
C ALA A 90 -2.65 13.55 0.38
N SER A 91 -3.88 13.75 -0.13
CA SER A 91 -4.74 14.88 0.26
C SER A 91 -5.15 14.91 1.73
N PHE A 92 -4.96 13.81 2.47
CA PHE A 92 -5.38 13.65 3.87
C PHE A 92 -4.21 13.50 4.84
N GLY A 93 -2.97 13.59 4.36
CA GLY A 93 -1.81 13.41 5.22
C GLY A 93 -0.56 12.99 4.45
N THR A 94 0.53 12.93 5.20
CA THR A 94 1.84 12.53 4.68
C THR A 94 2.26 11.23 5.34
N VAL A 95 2.76 10.28 4.56
CA VAL A 95 3.17 8.95 5.04
C VAL A 95 4.69 8.89 5.11
N TYR A 96 5.21 8.52 6.27
CA TYR A 96 6.64 8.37 6.55
C TYR A 96 6.95 6.93 6.94
N GLU A 97 8.21 6.54 6.85
CA GLU A 97 8.73 5.37 7.53
C GLU A 97 8.78 5.64 9.04
N GLY A 98 8.51 4.62 9.84
CA GLY A 98 8.71 4.61 11.27
C GLY A 98 9.63 3.45 11.65
N TYR A 99 10.44 3.66 12.67
CA TYR A 99 11.35 2.65 13.20
C TYR A 99 11.28 2.64 14.73
N THR A 100 11.01 1.48 15.31
CA THR A 100 10.97 1.32 16.77
C THR A 100 12.34 0.97 17.34
N GLU A 101 12.52 1.16 18.65
CA GLU A 101 13.76 0.79 19.34
C GLU A 101 14.10 -0.71 19.24
N ASP A 102 13.09 -1.59 19.16
CA ASP A 102 13.26 -3.04 18.97
C ASP A 102 13.59 -3.44 17.51
N GLY A 103 13.81 -2.47 16.63
CA GLY A 103 14.25 -2.70 15.26
C GLY A 103 13.13 -2.96 14.25
N PHE A 104 11.89 -2.61 14.59
CA PHE A 104 10.75 -2.87 13.73
C PHE A 104 10.37 -1.67 12.87
N PHE A 105 10.33 -1.90 11.56
CA PHE A 105 9.90 -0.92 10.56
C PHE A 105 8.39 -0.94 10.35
N PHE A 106 7.80 0.24 10.22
CA PHE A 106 6.36 0.44 9.98
C PHE A 106 6.10 1.71 9.17
N ALA A 107 4.86 1.93 8.75
CA ALA A 107 4.44 3.15 8.07
C ALA A 107 3.66 4.07 9.02
N VAL A 108 3.92 5.37 8.94
CA VAL A 108 3.30 6.41 9.78
C VAL A 108 2.56 7.40 8.90
N LYS A 109 1.23 7.34 8.89
CA LYS A 109 0.38 8.36 8.27
C LYS A 109 0.17 9.49 9.28
N GLU A 110 0.74 10.64 8.99
CA GLU A 110 0.62 11.88 9.75
C GLU A 110 -0.51 12.75 9.20
N VAL A 111 -1.43 13.14 10.09
CA VAL A 111 -2.56 14.02 9.78
C VAL A 111 -2.49 15.26 10.67
N SER A 112 -2.50 16.45 10.07
CA SER A 112 -2.49 17.72 10.80
C SER A 112 -3.85 18.04 11.43
N LEU A 113 -3.84 18.53 12.66
CA LEU A 113 -5.01 19.00 13.43
C LEU A 113 -5.16 20.53 13.42
N LEU A 114 -4.21 21.25 12.80
CA LEU A 114 -4.10 22.71 12.91
C LEU A 114 -5.11 23.51 12.07
N ASP A 115 -6.10 22.87 11.43
CA ASP A 115 -7.22 23.58 10.82
C ASP A 115 -8.22 24.03 11.90
N GLN A 116 -8.06 25.24 12.44
CA GLN A 116 -8.88 25.76 13.55
C GLN A 116 -10.30 26.23 13.15
N GLY A 117 -10.74 25.98 11.91
CA GLY A 117 -12.09 26.28 11.44
C GLY A 117 -13.13 25.19 11.74
N SER A 118 -14.41 25.46 11.45
CA SER A 118 -15.50 24.47 11.53
C SER A 118 -15.26 23.23 10.66
N GLN A 119 -14.49 23.36 9.56
CA GLN A 119 -14.08 22.23 8.71
C GLN A 119 -13.02 21.32 9.37
N GLY A 120 -12.10 21.85 10.19
CA GLY A 120 -11.08 21.03 10.84
C GLY A 120 -11.63 20.12 11.93
N LYS A 121 -12.60 20.59 12.73
CA LYS A 121 -13.30 19.75 13.72
C LYS A 121 -14.05 18.57 13.07
N GLN A 122 -14.61 18.78 11.88
CA GLN A 122 -15.24 17.72 11.10
C GLN A 122 -14.19 16.74 10.55
N ASN A 123 -13.03 17.23 10.08
CA ASN A 123 -11.94 16.35 9.60
C ASN A 123 -11.42 15.40 10.71
N ILE A 124 -11.31 15.88 11.96
CA ILE A 124 -10.83 15.06 13.09
C ILE A 124 -11.80 13.90 13.39
N SER A 125 -13.11 14.16 13.43
CA SER A 125 -14.09 13.10 13.72
C SER A 125 -14.10 12.01 12.64
N TYR A 126 -13.85 12.37 11.37
CA TYR A 126 -13.69 11.39 10.28
C TYR A 126 -12.42 10.56 10.43
N VAL A 127 -11.30 11.18 10.81
CA VAL A 127 -10.04 10.45 11.08
C VAL A 127 -10.22 9.47 12.23
N GLU A 128 -10.93 9.85 13.30
CA GLU A 128 -11.23 8.96 14.43
C GLU A 128 -12.16 7.80 14.03
N GLN A 129 -13.14 8.04 13.15
CA GLN A 129 -13.98 6.98 12.56
C GLN A 129 -13.17 6.04 11.67
N GLU A 130 -12.27 6.57 10.83
CA GLU A 130 -11.35 5.79 10.00
C GLU A 130 -10.48 4.88 10.87
N ILE A 131 -9.84 5.43 11.91
CA ILE A 131 -9.05 4.66 12.88
C ILE A 131 -9.90 3.58 13.56
N SER A 132 -11.12 3.90 13.96
CA SER A 132 -12.02 2.95 14.62
C SER A 132 -12.41 1.77 13.73
N LEU A 133 -12.56 2.01 12.42
CA LEU A 133 -12.81 0.95 11.43
C LEU A 133 -11.54 0.15 11.13
N LEU A 134 -10.41 0.82 10.90
CA LEU A 134 -9.11 0.18 10.67
C LEU A 134 -8.72 -0.80 11.78
N LYS A 135 -9.00 -0.45 13.04
CA LYS A 135 -8.77 -1.31 14.22
C LYS A 135 -9.47 -2.66 14.15
N GLN A 136 -10.54 -2.80 13.36
CA GLN A 136 -11.35 -4.01 13.26
C GLN A 136 -10.91 -4.92 12.10
N PHE A 137 -9.97 -4.48 11.27
CA PHE A 137 -9.54 -5.22 10.10
C PHE A 137 -8.29 -6.05 10.39
N GLU A 138 -8.39 -7.33 10.06
CA GLU A 138 -7.29 -8.28 10.12
C GLU A 138 -7.45 -9.26 8.95
N HIS A 139 -6.66 -9.07 7.91
CA HIS A 139 -6.72 -9.88 6.69
C HIS A 139 -5.40 -9.77 5.91
N GLU A 140 -4.97 -10.85 5.25
CA GLU A 140 -3.68 -10.87 4.53
C GLU A 140 -3.60 -9.83 3.39
N ASN A 141 -4.73 -9.58 2.71
CA ASN A 141 -4.84 -8.62 1.60
C ASN A 141 -5.36 -7.23 2.01
N ILE A 142 -5.24 -6.86 3.29
CA ILE A 142 -5.56 -5.52 3.80
C ILE A 142 -4.37 -5.03 4.61
N VAL A 143 -3.99 -3.75 4.44
CA VAL A 143 -2.94 -3.14 5.28
C VAL A 143 -3.36 -3.15 6.74
N GLN A 144 -2.55 -3.81 7.57
CA GLN A 144 -2.78 -3.97 8.99
C GLN A 144 -2.57 -2.66 9.74
N TYR A 145 -3.57 -2.28 10.54
CA TYR A 145 -3.42 -1.22 11.54
C TYR A 145 -2.64 -1.74 12.75
N LEU A 146 -1.63 -0.98 13.16
CA LEU A 146 -0.75 -1.32 14.28
C LEU A 146 -1.05 -0.49 15.53
N GLY A 147 -1.35 0.81 15.36
CA GLY A 147 -1.57 1.71 16.48
C GLY A 147 -1.86 3.14 16.05
N THR A 148 -2.06 4.01 17.03
CA THR A 148 -2.18 5.44 16.80
C THR A 148 -1.61 6.18 17.98
N GLU A 149 -1.03 7.33 17.69
CA GLU A 149 -0.56 8.29 18.66
C GLU A 149 -1.12 9.66 18.27
N LYS A 150 -1.34 10.52 19.26
CA LYS A 150 -1.91 11.86 19.05
C LYS A 150 -1.18 12.84 19.95
N ASP A 151 -0.71 13.93 19.37
CA ASP A 151 -0.23 15.10 20.09
C ASP A 151 -1.20 16.29 19.93
N GLU A 152 -0.82 17.46 20.42
CA GLU A 152 -1.65 18.68 20.36
C GLU A 152 -2.00 19.14 18.95
N SER A 153 -1.17 18.80 17.96
CA SER A 153 -1.18 19.32 16.60
C SER A 153 -1.37 18.27 15.52
N ARG A 154 -1.15 16.97 15.81
CA ARG A 154 -1.09 15.88 14.83
C ARG A 154 -1.70 14.59 15.37
N ILE A 155 -2.27 13.80 14.46
CA ILE A 155 -2.58 12.39 14.66
C ILE A 155 -1.61 11.57 13.82
N TYR A 156 -1.01 10.56 14.43
CA TYR A 156 -0.18 9.55 13.80
C TYR A 156 -0.93 8.23 13.77
N ILE A 157 -1.04 7.64 12.58
CA ILE A 157 -1.66 6.34 12.36
C ILE A 157 -0.54 5.38 11.94
N PHE A 158 -0.32 4.35 12.73
CA PHE A 158 0.72 3.35 12.50
C PHE A 158 0.14 2.16 11.75
N LEU A 159 0.75 1.83 10.62
CA LEU A 159 0.32 0.79 9.68
C LEU A 159 1.50 -0.15 9.39
N GLU A 160 1.24 -1.38 8.99
CA GLU A 160 2.30 -2.24 8.47
C GLU A 160 2.98 -1.58 7.26
N LEU A 161 4.31 -1.71 7.19
CA LEU A 161 5.09 -1.21 6.07
C LEU A 161 5.05 -2.23 4.91
N VAL A 162 4.60 -1.78 3.74
CA VAL A 162 4.57 -2.58 2.51
C VAL A 162 5.59 -2.02 1.52
N THR A 163 6.61 -2.81 1.18
CA THR A 163 7.91 -2.26 0.74
C THR A 163 8.11 -2.12 -0.77
N LYS A 164 7.28 -2.72 -1.63
CA LYS A 164 7.45 -2.64 -3.10
C LYS A 164 6.62 -1.54 -3.75
N GLY A 165 6.08 -0.61 -2.95
CA GLY A 165 5.24 0.48 -3.43
C GLY A 165 3.86 0.00 -3.88
N SER A 166 3.24 0.74 -4.79
CA SER A 166 1.90 0.42 -5.31
C SER A 166 1.95 -0.44 -6.57
N LEU A 167 0.84 -1.09 -6.90
CA LEU A 167 0.66 -1.75 -8.20
C LEU A 167 0.84 -0.76 -9.35
N ALA A 168 0.50 0.53 -9.15
CA ALA A 168 0.73 1.57 -10.14
C ALA A 168 2.21 1.75 -10.47
N SER A 169 3.06 1.88 -9.44
CA SER A 169 4.51 1.92 -9.64
C SER A 169 5.05 0.60 -10.23
N LEU A 170 4.44 -0.53 -9.86
CA LEU A 170 4.89 -1.84 -10.33
C LEU A 170 4.66 -2.03 -11.82
N TYR A 171 3.46 -1.74 -12.34
CA TYR A 171 3.17 -1.91 -13.78
C TYR A 171 3.88 -0.86 -14.64
N GLN A 172 4.22 0.30 -14.09
CA GLN A 172 5.05 1.29 -14.79
C GLN A 172 6.46 0.76 -15.00
N LYS A 173 7.04 0.12 -13.97
CA LYS A 173 8.40 -0.43 -14.02
C LYS A 173 8.50 -1.76 -14.75
N TYR A 174 7.49 -2.63 -14.61
CA TYR A 174 7.50 -3.99 -15.14
C TYR A 174 6.24 -4.29 -15.95
N ARG A 175 6.38 -5.06 -17.03
CA ARG A 175 5.23 -5.56 -17.77
C ARG A 175 4.62 -6.76 -17.03
N LEU A 176 3.38 -6.62 -16.58
CA LEU A 176 2.64 -7.70 -15.93
C LEU A 176 2.08 -8.67 -16.99
N ARG A 177 2.23 -9.97 -16.75
CA ARG A 177 1.58 -11.03 -17.54
C ARG A 177 0.14 -11.24 -17.08
N ASP A 178 -0.71 -11.75 -17.96
CA ASP A 178 -2.12 -12.05 -17.66
C ASP A 178 -2.27 -12.92 -16.39
N SER A 179 -1.38 -13.92 -16.21
CA SER A 179 -1.36 -14.76 -15.01
C SER A 179 -0.99 -14.02 -13.72
N GLN A 180 -0.13 -13.01 -13.79
CA GLN A 180 0.20 -12.17 -12.64
C GLN A 180 -0.96 -11.24 -12.29
N VAL A 181 -1.57 -10.61 -13.31
CA VAL A 181 -2.78 -9.79 -13.10
C VAL A 181 -3.89 -10.62 -12.49
N SER A 182 -4.17 -11.81 -13.02
CA SER A 182 -5.12 -12.77 -12.43
C SER A 182 -4.83 -13.06 -10.95
N ALA A 183 -3.58 -13.32 -10.60
CA ALA A 183 -3.18 -13.58 -9.21
C ALA A 183 -3.35 -12.36 -8.30
N TYR A 184 -3.07 -11.15 -8.78
CA TYR A 184 -3.35 -9.91 -8.04
C TYR A 184 -4.84 -9.66 -7.90
N THR A 185 -5.63 -9.85 -8.97
CA THR A 185 -7.09 -9.72 -8.95
C THR A 185 -7.72 -10.64 -7.91
N ARG A 186 -7.25 -11.90 -7.80
CA ARG A 186 -7.71 -12.85 -6.77
C ARG A 186 -7.49 -12.33 -5.35
N GLN A 187 -6.29 -11.81 -5.08
CA GLN A 187 -5.94 -11.26 -3.77
C GLN A 187 -6.73 -9.98 -3.44
N ILE A 188 -6.93 -9.10 -4.43
CA ILE A 188 -7.78 -7.92 -4.30
C ILE A 188 -9.22 -8.33 -3.98
N LEU A 189 -9.76 -9.35 -4.66
CA LEU A 189 -11.08 -9.90 -4.41
C LEU A 189 -11.21 -10.51 -3.01
N ASN A 190 -10.19 -11.21 -2.50
CA ASN A 190 -10.20 -11.71 -1.12
C ASN A 190 -10.31 -10.56 -0.10
N GLY A 191 -9.54 -9.49 -0.30
CA GLY A 191 -9.63 -8.27 0.52
C GLY A 191 -11.02 -7.60 0.43
N LEU A 192 -11.56 -7.44 -0.78
CA LEU A 192 -12.89 -6.87 -1.00
C LEU A 192 -14.00 -7.73 -0.39
N LYS A 193 -13.93 -9.05 -0.56
CA LYS A 193 -14.86 -9.99 0.06
C LYS A 193 -14.88 -9.83 1.58
N TYR A 194 -13.71 -9.78 2.23
CA TYR A 194 -13.61 -9.57 3.67
C TYR A 194 -14.31 -8.28 4.13
N LEU A 195 -14.16 -7.19 3.38
CA LEU A 195 -14.79 -5.90 3.67
C LEU A 195 -16.30 -5.95 3.42
N HIS A 196 -16.71 -6.48 2.28
CA HIS A 196 -18.12 -6.53 1.85
C HIS A 196 -18.95 -7.43 2.76
N ASP A 197 -18.40 -8.53 3.26
CA ASP A 197 -19.04 -9.39 4.26
C ASP A 197 -19.32 -8.64 5.57
N LYS A 198 -18.49 -7.64 5.91
CA LYS A 198 -18.67 -6.72 7.05
C LYS A 198 -19.45 -5.45 6.70
N LYS A 199 -20.03 -5.37 5.50
CA LYS A 199 -20.76 -4.20 4.98
C LYS A 199 -19.91 -2.93 4.91
N VAL A 200 -18.60 -3.08 4.74
CA VAL A 200 -17.65 -1.97 4.54
C VAL A 200 -17.40 -1.79 3.05
N ILE A 201 -17.42 -0.54 2.58
CA ILE A 201 -17.14 -0.14 1.20
C ILE A 201 -15.76 0.53 1.18
N HIS A 202 -14.87 0.13 0.27
CA HIS A 202 -13.53 0.70 0.17
C HIS A 202 -13.52 2.11 -0.45
N ARG A 203 -14.29 2.32 -1.53
CA ARG A 203 -14.54 3.60 -2.24
C ARG A 203 -13.40 4.18 -3.07
N ASP A 204 -12.19 3.65 -2.95
CA ASP A 204 -11.03 4.14 -3.72
C ASP A 204 -10.14 2.99 -4.23
N ILE A 205 -10.76 1.98 -4.83
CA ILE A 205 -10.04 0.85 -5.45
C ILE A 205 -9.41 1.32 -6.78
N LYS A 206 -8.08 1.28 -6.83
CA LYS A 206 -7.23 1.61 -7.99
C LYS A 206 -5.80 1.14 -7.73
N CYS A 207 -4.97 1.00 -8.77
CA CYS A 207 -3.62 0.46 -8.60
C CYS A 207 -2.73 1.28 -7.67
N SER A 208 -2.93 2.59 -7.55
CA SER A 208 -2.14 3.44 -6.64
C SER A 208 -2.44 3.25 -5.15
N ASN A 209 -3.58 2.63 -4.81
CA ASN A 209 -3.98 2.32 -3.44
C ASN A 209 -3.86 0.83 -3.09
N ILE A 210 -3.28 0.04 -3.98
CA ILE A 210 -3.02 -1.38 -3.75
C ILE A 210 -1.52 -1.55 -3.66
N LEU A 211 -1.05 -1.88 -2.46
CA LEU A 211 0.38 -1.99 -2.18
C LEU A 211 0.88 -3.41 -2.43
N VAL A 212 2.14 -3.52 -2.82
CA VAL A 212 2.81 -4.79 -3.17
C VAL A 212 3.86 -5.09 -2.12
N ASP A 213 3.78 -6.26 -1.51
CA ASP A 213 4.74 -6.72 -0.53
C ASP A 213 5.97 -7.38 -1.20
N ALA A 214 7.07 -7.52 -0.45
CA ALA A 214 8.27 -8.22 -0.89
C ALA A 214 8.01 -9.70 -1.25
N SER A 215 7.01 -10.33 -0.63
CA SER A 215 6.55 -11.69 -1.00
C SER A 215 5.83 -11.75 -2.35
N GLY A 216 5.50 -10.61 -2.95
CA GLY A 216 4.64 -10.53 -4.14
C GLY A 216 3.15 -10.62 -3.84
N SER A 217 2.75 -10.61 -2.56
CA SER A 217 1.34 -10.43 -2.18
C SER A 217 0.89 -8.98 -2.31
N VAL A 218 -0.41 -8.75 -2.44
CA VAL A 218 -1.00 -7.40 -2.53
C VAL A 218 -1.96 -7.11 -1.39
N LYS A 219 -1.97 -5.85 -0.96
CA LYS A 219 -2.75 -5.35 0.17
C LYS A 219 -3.52 -4.09 -0.19
N LEU A 220 -4.81 -4.08 0.12
CA LEU A 220 -5.65 -2.88 0.02
C LEU A 220 -5.23 -1.85 1.06
N ALA A 221 -5.02 -0.62 0.63
CA ALA A 221 -4.63 0.52 1.45
C ALA A 221 -5.56 1.73 1.20
N ASP A 222 -5.46 2.72 2.10
CA ASP A 222 -6.16 4.01 2.00
C ASP A 222 -7.69 3.89 1.82
N PHE A 223 -8.35 3.50 2.91
CA PHE A 223 -9.81 3.38 2.97
C PHE A 223 -10.44 4.77 2.82
N GLY A 224 -11.24 4.96 1.77
CA GLY A 224 -11.83 6.25 1.39
C GLY A 224 -12.95 6.75 2.32
N LEU A 225 -12.90 6.46 3.62
CA LEU A 225 -13.90 6.87 4.61
C LEU A 225 -13.97 8.39 4.75
N ALA A 226 -12.84 9.09 4.69
CA ALA A 226 -12.81 10.55 4.63
C ALA A 226 -13.40 11.15 3.33
N LYS A 227 -13.60 10.34 2.27
CA LYS A 227 -14.17 10.79 0.99
C LYS A 227 -15.70 10.78 0.95
N VAL A 228 -16.37 10.11 1.90
CA VAL A 228 -17.85 10.02 1.95
C VAL A 228 -18.52 11.39 1.99
N THR A 229 -17.89 12.37 2.63
CA THR A 229 -18.48 13.70 2.87
C THR A 229 -18.12 14.72 1.79
N LYS A 230 -17.01 14.51 1.07
CA LYS A 230 -16.70 15.25 -0.17
C LYS A 230 -17.54 14.81 -1.38
N LEU A 231 -18.40 13.81 -1.24
CA LEU A 231 -19.42 13.51 -2.26
C LEU A 231 -20.38 14.70 -2.48
N ASN A 232 -20.54 15.59 -1.49
CA ASN A 232 -21.26 16.86 -1.69
C ASN A 232 -20.46 17.88 -2.51
N ASP A 233 -19.14 17.67 -2.63
CA ASP A 233 -18.14 18.50 -3.31
C ASP A 233 -17.52 17.76 -4.51
N ILE A 234 -18.25 16.87 -5.19
CA ILE A 234 -17.78 16.23 -6.44
C ILE A 234 -17.34 17.29 -7.48
N LYS A 235 -17.88 18.51 -7.40
CA LYS A 235 -17.51 19.66 -8.23
C LYS A 235 -16.18 20.35 -7.82
N SER A 236 -15.70 20.13 -6.59
CA SER A 236 -14.47 20.72 -6.03
C SER A 236 -13.34 19.68 -5.84
N CYS A 237 -13.67 18.39 -5.94
CA CYS A 237 -12.69 17.31 -5.84
C CYS A 237 -11.69 17.37 -6.99
N LYS A 238 -10.48 17.87 -6.70
CA LYS A 238 -9.23 17.64 -7.45
C LYS A 238 -8.81 16.15 -7.44
N GLY A 239 -9.77 15.23 -7.45
CA GLY A 239 -9.58 13.80 -7.50
C GLY A 239 -9.74 13.29 -8.92
N THR A 240 -9.00 12.25 -9.26
CA THR A 240 -9.05 11.64 -10.58
C THR A 240 -10.23 10.65 -10.65
N PRO A 241 -11.27 10.90 -11.45
CA PRO A 241 -12.56 10.21 -11.37
C PRO A 241 -12.61 8.86 -12.12
N PHE A 242 -11.50 8.46 -12.74
CA PHE A 242 -11.48 7.40 -13.76
C PHE A 242 -11.93 6.00 -13.29
N TRP A 243 -11.93 5.74 -11.98
CA TRP A 243 -12.39 4.48 -11.39
C TRP A 243 -13.79 4.57 -10.75
N MET A 244 -14.44 5.74 -10.80
CA MET A 244 -15.75 5.95 -10.18
C MET A 244 -16.84 5.25 -10.99
N ALA A 245 -17.79 4.64 -10.27
CA ALA A 245 -18.96 4.03 -10.88
C ALA A 245 -20.02 5.09 -11.27
N PRO A 246 -20.85 4.84 -12.31
CA PRO A 246 -21.87 5.78 -12.77
C PRO A 246 -22.84 6.25 -11.67
N GLU A 247 -23.24 5.36 -10.76
CA GLU A 247 -24.14 5.68 -9.66
C GLU A 247 -23.49 6.56 -8.58
N VAL A 248 -22.17 6.47 -8.41
CA VAL A 248 -21.40 7.33 -7.51
C VAL A 248 -21.31 8.75 -8.09
N VAL A 249 -21.05 8.86 -9.39
CA VAL A 249 -21.03 10.16 -10.10
C VAL A 249 -22.41 10.82 -10.09
N ASN A 250 -23.47 10.04 -10.34
CA ASN A 250 -24.84 10.53 -10.39
C ASN A 250 -25.50 10.71 -9.01
N LEU A 251 -24.76 10.47 -7.90
CA LEU A 251 -25.26 10.54 -6.52
C LEU A 251 -26.53 9.70 -6.29
N LYS A 252 -26.73 8.63 -7.06
CA LYS A 252 -27.90 7.76 -6.97
C LYS A 252 -27.68 6.75 -5.85
N ASN A 253 -28.20 7.06 -4.66
CA ASN A 253 -28.31 6.19 -3.48
C ASN A 253 -27.01 5.60 -2.88
N ARG A 254 -26.87 5.73 -1.55
CA ARG A 254 -25.76 5.17 -0.77
C ARG A 254 -25.73 3.63 -0.72
N PHE A 255 -26.81 2.95 -1.11
CA PHE A 255 -26.96 1.49 -1.05
C PHE A 255 -26.16 0.73 -2.12
N TYR A 256 -25.75 1.39 -3.22
CA TYR A 256 -24.99 0.75 -4.29
C TYR A 256 -23.47 0.74 -4.07
N GLY A 257 -23.01 1.14 -2.88
CA GLY A 257 -21.58 1.32 -2.62
C GLY A 257 -20.73 0.06 -2.79
N LEU A 258 -21.24 -1.13 -2.42
CA LEU A 258 -20.49 -2.38 -2.59
C LEU A 258 -20.28 -2.72 -4.07
N ALA A 259 -21.31 -2.52 -4.90
CA ALA A 259 -21.22 -2.71 -6.35
C ALA A 259 -20.33 -1.66 -7.01
N ALA A 260 -20.19 -0.46 -6.43
CA ALA A 260 -19.26 0.55 -6.91
C ALA A 260 -17.80 0.09 -6.77
N ASP A 261 -17.42 -0.58 -5.68
CA ASP A 261 -16.08 -1.18 -5.55
C ASP A 261 -15.81 -2.21 -6.65
N ILE A 262 -16.84 -2.95 -7.11
CA ILE A 262 -16.71 -3.93 -8.20
C ILE A 262 -16.46 -3.24 -9.55
N TRP A 263 -17.12 -2.11 -9.82
CA TRP A 263 -16.80 -1.29 -11.00
C TRP A 263 -15.36 -0.80 -10.95
N SER A 264 -14.94 -0.23 -9.80
CA SER A 264 -13.58 0.25 -9.60
C SER A 264 -12.54 -0.88 -9.74
N LEU A 265 -12.88 -2.10 -9.31
CA LEU A 265 -12.07 -3.30 -9.56
C LEU A 265 -11.94 -3.60 -11.05
N GLY A 266 -13.02 -3.57 -11.82
CA GLY A 266 -12.98 -3.75 -13.28
C GLY A 266 -12.04 -2.75 -13.96
N CYS A 267 -12.15 -1.48 -13.57
CA CYS A 267 -11.23 -0.41 -13.98
C CYS A 267 -9.77 -0.69 -13.59
N THR A 268 -9.54 -1.22 -12.38
CA THR A 268 -8.20 -1.55 -11.86
C THR A 268 -7.57 -2.72 -12.61
N VAL A 269 -8.35 -3.74 -12.97
CA VAL A 269 -7.86 -4.87 -13.79
C VAL A 269 -7.53 -4.41 -15.21
N LEU A 270 -8.37 -3.55 -15.80
CA LEU A 270 -8.10 -2.92 -17.07
C LEU A 270 -6.78 -2.12 -17.01
N GLU A 271 -6.60 -1.31 -15.96
CA GLU A 271 -5.39 -0.51 -15.74
C GLU A 271 -4.13 -1.37 -15.66
N MET A 272 -4.13 -2.49 -14.93
CA MET A 272 -2.99 -3.40 -14.85
C MET A 272 -2.63 -4.00 -16.22
N LEU A 273 -3.62 -4.36 -17.03
CA LEU A 273 -3.41 -5.02 -18.33
C LEU A 273 -2.98 -4.05 -19.43
N THR A 274 -3.50 -2.83 -19.41
CA THR A 274 -3.20 -1.79 -20.42
C THR A 274 -2.04 -0.89 -20.01
N ARG A 275 -1.68 -0.88 -18.73
CA ARG A 275 -0.69 0.02 -18.11
C ARG A 275 -1.10 1.50 -18.20
N GLN A 276 -2.39 1.75 -18.36
CA GLN A 276 -2.97 3.09 -18.45
C GLN A 276 -4.22 3.14 -17.59
N HIS A 277 -4.44 4.26 -16.91
CA HIS A 277 -5.70 4.45 -16.20
C HIS A 277 -6.89 4.40 -17.16
N PRO A 278 -8.10 4.06 -16.69
CA PRO A 278 -9.30 4.10 -17.51
C PRO A 278 -9.50 5.50 -18.10
N TYR A 279 -10.05 5.59 -19.31
CA TYR A 279 -10.26 6.88 -19.99
C TYR A 279 -8.98 7.72 -20.16
N SER A 280 -7.81 7.09 -20.38
CA SER A 280 -6.50 7.75 -20.52
C SER A 280 -6.40 8.84 -21.60
N HIS A 281 -7.33 8.84 -22.55
CA HIS A 281 -7.44 9.84 -23.61
C HIS A 281 -8.32 11.04 -23.25
N LEU A 282 -8.94 11.06 -22.06
CA LEU A 282 -9.86 12.09 -21.61
C LEU A 282 -9.31 12.84 -20.39
N GLU A 283 -9.64 14.12 -20.30
CA GLU A 283 -9.46 14.88 -19.06
C GLU A 283 -10.48 14.48 -17.99
N GLY A 284 -10.21 14.80 -16.72
CA GLY A 284 -11.05 14.40 -15.59
C GLY A 284 -12.54 14.77 -15.74
N MET A 285 -12.84 15.99 -16.18
CA MET A 285 -14.24 16.44 -16.37
C MET A 285 -14.93 15.72 -17.53
N GLN A 286 -14.20 15.42 -18.60
CA GLN A 286 -14.73 14.68 -19.75
C GLN A 286 -15.03 13.23 -19.34
N ALA A 287 -14.13 12.59 -18.60
CA ALA A 287 -14.36 11.25 -18.06
C ALA A 287 -15.54 11.22 -17.09
N LEU A 288 -15.69 12.20 -16.20
CA LEU A 288 -16.88 12.31 -15.32
C LEU A 288 -18.18 12.35 -16.12
N PHE A 289 -18.21 13.12 -17.22
CA PHE A 289 -19.38 13.21 -18.07
C PHE A 289 -19.70 11.88 -18.76
N MET A 290 -18.69 11.18 -19.28
CA MET A 290 -18.87 9.86 -19.89
C MET A 290 -19.35 8.82 -18.86
N ILE A 291 -18.73 8.77 -17.69
CA ILE A 291 -19.13 7.89 -16.58
C ILE A 291 -20.57 8.20 -16.14
N GLY A 292 -20.93 9.49 -16.02
CA GLY A 292 -22.27 9.92 -15.66
C GLY A 292 -23.35 9.47 -16.66
N LYS A 293 -23.00 9.39 -17.96
CA LYS A 293 -23.86 8.81 -19.00
C LYS A 293 -23.94 7.28 -18.96
N GLY A 294 -23.08 6.62 -18.18
CA GLY A 294 -22.97 5.16 -18.16
C GLY A 294 -22.11 4.61 -19.29
N GLU A 295 -21.26 5.41 -19.92
CA GLU A 295 -20.32 4.94 -20.94
C GLU A 295 -19.07 4.33 -20.28
N PRO A 296 -18.85 3.00 -20.35
CA PRO A 296 -17.68 2.37 -19.72
C PRO A 296 -16.38 2.71 -20.47
N PRO A 297 -15.20 2.53 -19.84
CA PRO A 297 -13.93 2.69 -20.54
C PRO A 297 -13.79 1.64 -21.67
N LEU A 298 -13.02 1.98 -22.70
CA LEU A 298 -12.68 1.06 -23.78
C LEU A 298 -11.90 -0.16 -23.24
N VAL A 299 -12.40 -1.36 -23.54
CA VAL A 299 -11.72 -2.63 -23.24
C VAL A 299 -11.15 -3.18 -24.55
N PRO A 300 -9.82 -3.18 -24.73
CA PRO A 300 -9.21 -3.63 -25.99
C PRO A 300 -9.48 -5.10 -26.31
N ASP A 301 -9.74 -5.41 -27.58
CA ASP A 301 -9.92 -6.79 -28.05
C ASP A 301 -8.62 -7.60 -28.08
N SER A 302 -7.47 -6.93 -27.88
CA SER A 302 -6.17 -7.59 -27.70
C SER A 302 -6.00 -8.28 -26.34
N LEU A 303 -6.89 -8.02 -25.39
CA LEU A 303 -6.90 -8.71 -24.09
C LEU A 303 -7.39 -10.15 -24.23
N SER A 304 -6.97 -11.02 -23.30
CA SER A 304 -7.44 -12.40 -23.28
C SER A 304 -8.96 -12.47 -23.09
N ARG A 305 -9.62 -13.49 -23.66
CA ARG A 305 -11.07 -13.67 -23.59
C ARG A 305 -11.60 -13.60 -22.16
N ASP A 306 -10.98 -14.32 -21.23
CA ASP A 306 -11.46 -14.35 -19.84
C ASP A 306 -11.20 -13.04 -19.11
N ALA A 307 -10.09 -12.34 -19.40
CA ALA A 307 -9.83 -11.02 -18.82
C ALA A 307 -10.87 -10.00 -19.29
N ARG A 308 -11.16 -9.99 -20.60
CA ARG A 308 -12.18 -9.12 -21.20
C ARG A 308 -13.56 -9.43 -20.62
N ASP A 309 -13.93 -10.71 -20.52
CA ASP A 309 -15.20 -11.14 -19.91
C ASP A 309 -15.31 -10.71 -18.43
N PHE A 310 -14.23 -10.89 -17.65
CA PHE A 310 -14.17 -10.44 -16.25
C PHE A 310 -14.39 -8.92 -16.13
N ILE A 311 -13.66 -8.13 -16.93
CA ILE A 311 -13.75 -6.67 -16.91
C ILE A 311 -15.16 -6.22 -17.30
N LEU A 312 -15.73 -6.79 -18.36
CA LEU A 312 -17.07 -6.41 -18.84
C LEU A 312 -18.17 -6.77 -17.83
N LYS A 313 -18.06 -7.88 -17.11
CA LYS A 313 -18.98 -8.21 -16.00
C LYS A 313 -18.88 -7.22 -14.85
N CYS A 314 -17.70 -6.68 -14.58
CA CYS A 314 -17.52 -5.64 -13.56
C CYS A 314 -18.08 -4.28 -14.02
N LEU A 315 -17.95 -3.96 -15.31
CA LEU A 315 -18.34 -2.67 -15.90
C LEU A 315 -19.80 -2.61 -16.38
N GLN A 316 -20.72 -3.28 -15.67
CA GLN A 316 -22.15 -3.14 -15.92
C GLN A 316 -22.67 -1.81 -15.38
N VAL A 317 -23.42 -1.06 -16.21
CA VAL A 317 -23.94 0.26 -15.83
C VAL A 317 -24.92 0.14 -14.66
N ASN A 318 -25.83 -0.83 -14.74
CA ASN A 318 -26.73 -1.15 -13.65
C ASN A 318 -25.95 -1.88 -12.53
N PRO A 319 -25.89 -1.34 -11.31
CA PRO A 319 -25.12 -1.94 -10.22
C PRO A 319 -25.58 -3.35 -9.82
N ASN A 320 -26.86 -3.67 -10.03
CA ASN A 320 -27.42 -4.98 -9.69
C ASN A 320 -26.98 -6.09 -10.65
N ASP A 321 -26.51 -5.73 -11.84
CA ASP A 321 -26.02 -6.69 -12.83
C ASP A 321 -24.54 -7.02 -12.61
N ARG A 322 -23.87 -6.32 -11.69
CA ARG A 322 -22.48 -6.61 -11.31
C ARG A 322 -22.43 -7.79 -10.34
N PRO A 323 -21.55 -8.77 -10.58
CA PRO A 323 -21.34 -9.86 -9.62
C PRO A 323 -20.71 -9.35 -8.32
N THR A 324 -20.97 -10.04 -7.22
CA THR A 324 -20.30 -9.78 -5.94
C THR A 324 -18.84 -10.21 -5.98
N ALA A 325 -18.03 -9.70 -5.03
CA ALA A 325 -16.64 -10.14 -4.87
C ALA A 325 -16.53 -11.67 -4.70
N THR A 326 -17.46 -12.27 -3.95
CA THR A 326 -17.54 -13.74 -3.78
C THR A 326 -17.76 -14.45 -5.11
N GLN A 327 -18.72 -14.01 -5.93
CA GLN A 327 -18.99 -14.62 -7.24
C GLN A 327 -17.83 -14.45 -8.23
N LEU A 328 -17.11 -13.33 -8.15
CA LEU A 328 -15.95 -13.08 -9.00
C LEU A 328 -14.73 -13.95 -8.67
N LEU A 329 -14.62 -14.47 -7.44
CA LEU A 329 -13.56 -15.40 -7.07
C LEU A 329 -13.63 -16.71 -7.87
N ASP A 330 -14.84 -17.10 -8.31
CA ASP A 330 -15.08 -18.29 -9.11
C ASP A 330 -14.92 -18.05 -10.63
N HIS A 331 -14.64 -16.80 -11.04
CA HIS A 331 -14.54 -16.45 -12.46
C HIS A 331 -13.34 -17.14 -13.13
N PRO A 332 -13.44 -17.63 -14.39
CA PRO A 332 -12.32 -18.30 -15.10
C PRO A 332 -11.02 -17.49 -15.15
N PHE A 333 -11.11 -16.17 -15.28
CA PHE A 333 -9.95 -15.27 -15.20
C PHE A 333 -9.19 -15.37 -13.87
N VAL A 334 -9.91 -15.58 -12.76
CA VAL A 334 -9.38 -15.60 -11.39
C VAL A 334 -8.98 -17.01 -10.96
N THR A 335 -9.69 -18.03 -11.41
CA THR A 335 -9.44 -19.45 -11.09
C THR A 335 -8.40 -20.10 -12.00
N ARG A 336 -7.79 -19.36 -12.94
CA ARG A 336 -6.71 -19.87 -13.78
C ARG A 336 -5.63 -20.54 -12.91
N PRO A 337 -5.13 -21.72 -13.31
CA PRO A 337 -3.99 -22.34 -12.66
C PRO A 337 -2.83 -21.35 -12.63
N GLN A 338 -2.24 -21.12 -11.46
CA GLN A 338 -0.91 -20.53 -11.43
C GLN A 338 -0.02 -21.55 -12.12
N ASN A 339 0.51 -21.24 -13.31
CA ASN A 339 1.56 -22.08 -13.88
C ASN A 339 2.69 -22.08 -12.85
N SER A 340 2.75 -23.17 -12.09
CA SER A 340 3.87 -23.49 -11.23
C SER A 340 5.09 -23.43 -12.13
N PHE A 341 5.99 -22.50 -11.85
CA PHE A 341 7.36 -22.64 -12.30
C PHE A 341 7.88 -23.92 -11.65
N GLY A 342 7.67 -25.06 -12.33
CA GLY A 342 8.36 -26.28 -11.97
C GLY A 342 9.85 -26.01 -12.05
N PRO A 343 10.66 -26.61 -11.15
CA PRO A 343 12.11 -26.49 -11.28
C PRO A 343 12.49 -26.98 -12.68
N ALA A 344 13.23 -26.16 -13.42
CA ALA A 344 13.79 -26.56 -14.70
C ALA A 344 14.56 -27.87 -14.47
N SER A 345 14.05 -28.97 -15.03
CA SER A 345 14.76 -30.25 -14.98
C SER A 345 16.04 -30.09 -15.80
N PRO A 346 17.22 -30.42 -15.24
CA PRO A 346 18.47 -30.35 -15.98
C PRO A 346 18.54 -31.56 -16.90
N HIS A 347 18.00 -31.44 -18.12
CA HIS A 347 18.30 -32.41 -19.16
C HIS A 347 19.67 -32.09 -19.76
N ASN A 348 20.68 -32.72 -19.15
CA ASN A 348 21.84 -33.23 -19.87
C ASN A 348 21.35 -34.09 -21.04
N SER A 349 21.85 -33.81 -22.24
CA SER A 349 22.25 -34.83 -23.20
C SER A 349 23.33 -34.24 -24.09
N ILE A 350 24.58 -34.55 -23.75
CA ILE A 350 25.68 -34.56 -24.69
C ILE A 350 25.35 -35.63 -25.73
N GLN A 351 25.39 -35.29 -27.01
CA GLN A 351 25.59 -36.29 -28.07
C GLN A 351 26.86 -35.95 -28.83
N LEU A 352 27.62 -37.02 -29.04
CA LEU A 352 28.99 -37.15 -29.53
C LEU A 352 29.23 -36.51 -30.90
#